data_AF-A0A7J4N6Y9-F1
#
_entry.id   AF-A0A7J4N6Y9-F1
#
_cell.length_a   1.000
_cell.length_b   1.000
_cell.length_c   1.000
_cell.angle_alpha   90.00
_cell.angle_beta   90.00
_cell.angle_gamma   90.00
#
_symmetry.space_group_name_H-M   'P 1'
#
loop_
_entity.id
_entity.type
_entity.pdbx_description
1 polymer ?
#
loop_
_entity_poly.entity_id
_entity_poly.type
_entity_poly.pdbx_seq_one_letter_code
_entity_poly.pdbx_strand_id
1 'polypeptide(L)' 'MTTNYDYFMSMDVSPYAGQWVAICDEKLIAHSSSFKDVYQLAKSRCGRSKPFIAMVPTPDTMIL' A
#
# COMPACT_ATOMS: atom_id res chain seq x y z
N MET A 1 -12.04 -11.00 -10.86
CA MET A 1 -10.72 -11.03 -10.20
C MET A 1 -10.47 -9.62 -9.74
N THR A 2 -10.59 -9.38 -8.45
CA THR A 2 -10.28 -8.07 -7.88
C THR A 2 -8.75 -8.00 -7.82
N THR A 3 -8.18 -6.88 -8.26
CA THR A 3 -6.74 -6.69 -8.24
C THR A 3 -6.34 -6.00 -6.93
N ASN A 4 -5.07 -6.13 -6.52
CA ASN A 4 -4.54 -5.36 -5.38
C ASN A 4 -4.73 -3.84 -5.58
N TYR A 5 -4.84 -3.38 -6.83
CA TYR A 5 -5.16 -2.00 -7.17
C TYR A 5 -6.62 -1.66 -6.85
N ASP A 6 -7.59 -2.51 -7.21
CA ASP A 6 -9.00 -2.30 -6.87
C ASP A 6 -9.23 -2.30 -5.35
N TYR A 7 -8.49 -3.15 -4.62
CA TYR A 7 -8.48 -3.13 -3.16
C TYR A 7 -7.92 -1.81 -2.62
N PHE A 8 -6.82 -1.31 -3.19
CA PHE A 8 -6.25 -0.02 -2.82
C PHE A 8 -7.21 1.15 -3.08
N MET A 9 -7.96 1.11 -4.20
CA MET A 9 -8.95 2.14 -4.56
C MET A 9 -10.21 2.13 -3.67
N SER A 10 -10.53 0.99 -3.04
CA SER A 10 -11.74 0.83 -2.22
C SER A 10 -11.49 0.94 -0.71
N MET A 11 -10.24 0.78 -0.26
CA MET A 11 -9.89 0.93 1.15
C MET A 11 -9.85 2.41 1.57
N ASP A 12 -10.17 2.69 2.84
CA ASP A 12 -9.91 3.99 3.43
C ASP A 12 -8.40 4.18 3.61
N VAL A 13 -7.81 5.00 2.73
CA VAL A 13 -6.38 5.33 2.75
C VAL A 13 -6.04 6.53 3.64
N SER A 14 -7.05 7.23 4.18
CA SER A 14 -6.87 8.46 4.98
C SER A 14 -5.89 8.30 6.15
N PRO A 15 -5.91 7.18 6.92
CA PRO A 15 -4.96 6.97 8.02
C PRO A 15 -3.49 6.85 7.59
N TYR A 16 -3.25 6.59 6.30
CA TYR A 16 -1.92 6.34 5.74
C TYR A 16 -1.39 7.50 4.92
N ALA A 17 -2.01 8.69 4.99
CA ALA A 17 -1.58 9.87 4.26
C ALA A 17 -0.07 10.16 4.43
N GLY A 18 0.64 10.31 3.32
CA GLY A 18 2.10 10.52 3.30
C GLY A 18 2.93 9.26 3.59
N GLN A 19 2.29 8.09 3.73
CA GLN A 19 2.96 6.81 3.94
C GLN A 19 2.94 5.95 2.67
N TRP A 20 3.88 5.03 2.61
CA TRP A 20 3.85 3.89 1.71
C TRP A 20 2.98 2.80 2.31
N VAL A 21 2.20 2.13 1.46
CA VAL A 21 1.39 0.96 1.82
C VAL A 21 1.78 -0.22 0.93
N ALA A 22 1.73 -1.43 1.47
CA ALA A 22 1.89 -2.66 0.73
C ALA A 22 0.65 -3.53 0.85
N ILE A 23 0.13 -3.96 -0.30
CA ILE A 23 -1.04 -4.84 -0.42
C ILE A 23 -0.59 -6.14 -1.09
N CYS A 24 -1.03 -7.25 -0.54
CA CYS A 24 -0.80 -8.58 -1.10
C CYS A 24 -2.06 -9.42 -0.88
N ASP A 25 -2.51 -10.11 -1.92
CA ASP A 25 -3.73 -10.91 -1.91
C ASP A 25 -4.91 -10.16 -1.27
N GLU A 26 -5.16 -8.94 -1.74
CA GLU A 26 -6.26 -8.07 -1.27
C GLU A 26 -6.21 -7.75 0.24
N LYS A 27 -5.00 -7.73 0.81
CA LYS A 27 -4.79 -7.40 2.22
C LYS A 27 -3.67 -6.39 2.39
N LEU A 28 -3.91 -5.37 3.22
CA LEU A 28 -2.84 -4.48 3.68
C LEU A 28 -1.89 -5.27 4.59
N ILE A 29 -0.65 -5.45 4.14
CA ILE A 29 0.36 -6.24 4.85
C ILE A 29 1.46 -5.37 5.47
N ALA A 30 1.65 -4.13 5.05
CA ALA A 30 2.60 -3.20 5.67
C ALA A 30 2.25 -1.74 5.34
N HIS A 31 2.65 -0.82 6.22
CA HIS A 31 2.64 0.62 5.95
C HIS A 31 3.78 1.30 6.74
N SER A 32 4.39 2.34 6.16
CA SER A 32 5.45 3.14 6.79
C SER A 32 5.74 4.39 5.96
N SER A 33 6.29 5.44 6.56
CA SER A 33 6.83 6.60 5.81
C SER A 33 8.07 6.24 4.97
N SER A 34 8.72 5.10 5.22
CA SER A 34 9.89 4.61 4.50
C SER A 34 9.53 3.54 3.48
N PHE A 35 9.77 3.82 2.19
CA PHE A 35 9.62 2.82 1.12
C PHE A 35 10.43 1.55 1.39
N LYS A 36 11.66 1.70 1.88
CA LYS A 36 12.56 0.58 2.16
C LYS A 36 11.96 -0.37 3.20
N ASP A 37 11.35 0.17 4.24
CA ASP A 37 10.77 -0.62 5.32
C ASP A 37 9.52 -1.36 4.83
N VAL A 38 8.66 -0.67 4.07
CA VAL A 38 7.48 -1.28 3.45
C VAL A 38 7.89 -2.40 2.50
N TYR A 39 8.91 -2.21 1.66
CA TYR A 39 9.39 -3.24 0.74
C TYR A 39 9.92 -4.48 1.47
N GLN A 40 10.71 -4.31 2.52
CA GLN A 40 11.24 -5.45 3.30
C GLN A 40 10.13 -6.21 4.03
N LEU A 41 9.18 -5.49 4.63
CA LEU A 41 8.01 -6.09 5.27
C LEU A 41 7.12 -6.80 4.24
N ALA A 42 6.91 -6.18 3.09
CA ALA A 42 6.12 -6.77 2.02
C ALA A 42 6.76 -8.05 1.49
N LYS A 43 8.07 -8.06 1.27
CA LYS A 43 8.80 -9.25 0.82
C LYS A 43 8.79 -10.40 1.83
N SER A 44 8.79 -10.10 3.13
CA SER A 44 8.72 -11.14 4.16
C SER A 44 7.30 -11.69 4.38
N ARG A 45 6.27 -10.87 4.14
CA ARG A 45 4.85 -11.22 4.38
C ARG A 45 4.13 -11.71 3.13
N CYS A 46 4.48 -11.21 1.95
CA CYS A 46 3.96 -11.60 0.65
C CYS A 46 4.93 -12.63 0.06
N GLY A 47 4.59 -13.93 0.17
CA GLY A 47 5.49 -15.03 -0.17
C GLY A 47 5.94 -15.05 -1.64
N ARG A 48 5.25 -15.82 -2.49
CA ARG A 48 5.58 -15.90 -3.93
C ARG A 48 4.90 -14.83 -4.80
N SER A 49 3.82 -14.23 -4.30
CA SER A 49 3.08 -13.17 -5.00
C SER A 49 3.88 -11.88 -5.02
N LYS A 50 3.73 -11.07 -6.08
CA LYS A 50 4.32 -9.72 -6.12
C LYS A 50 3.44 -8.78 -5.29
N PRO A 51 3.97 -8.14 -4.22
CA PRO A 51 3.21 -7.15 -3.48
C PRO A 51 2.97 -5.91 -4.35
N PHE A 52 1.78 -5.33 -4.24
CA PHE A 52 1.47 -4.00 -4.74
C PHE A 52 1.93 -2.98 -3.70
N ILE A 53 2.76 -2.01 -4.09
CA ILE A 53 3.25 -0.97 -3.19
C ILE A 53 2.90 0.38 -3.80
N ALA A 54 2.25 1.24 -3.03
CA ALA A 54 1.85 2.58 -3.45
C ALA A 54 2.13 3.59 -2.34
N MET A 55 2.40 4.83 -2.73
CA MET A 55 2.45 5.97 -1.83
C MET A 55 1.06 6.58 -1.74
N VAL A 56 0.57 6.78 -0.52
CA VAL A 56 -0.68 7.51 -0.29
C VAL A 56 -0.34 9.01 -0.27
N PRO A 57 -0.90 9.80 -1.20
CA PRO A 57 -0.67 11.24 -1.22
C PRO A 57 -1.19 11.90 0.05
N THR A 58 -0.58 13.00 0.46
CA THR A 58 -1.13 13.86 1.51
C THR A 58 -2.35 14.62 0.96
N PRO A 59 -3.27 15.09 1.82
CA PRO A 59 -4.39 15.93 1.40
C PRO A 59 -3.96 17.12 0.54
N ASP A 60 -2.80 17.70 0.81
CA ASP A 60 -2.24 18.84 0.08
C ASP A 60 -1.74 18.49 -1.33
N THR A 61 -1.57 17.20 -1.63
CA THR A 61 -1.06 16.70 -2.93
C THR A 61 -2.11 15.96 -3.75
N MET A 62 -3.32 15.76 -3.21
CA MET A 62 -4.45 15.27 -3.99
C MET A 62 -5.04 16.43 -4.82
N ILE A 63 -4.76 16.42 -6.13
CA ILE A 63 -5.46 17.27 -7.08
C ILE A 63 -6.85 16.65 -7.30
N LEU A 64 -7.88 17.34 -6.82
CA LEU A 64 -9.30 17.03 -7.05
C LEU A 64 -9.68 17.19 -8.53
#